data_AF-A0A1H6UWA6-F1
#
_entry.id   AF-A0A1H6UWA6-F1
#
_cell.length_a   1.000
_cell.length_b   1.000
_cell.length_c   1.000
_cell.angle_alpha   90.00
_cell.angle_beta   90.00
_cell.angle_gamma   90.00
#
_symmetry.space_group_name_H-M   'P 1'
#
loop_
_entity.id
_entity.type
_entity.pdbx_description
1 polymer ?
#
loop_
_entity_poly.entity_id
_entity_poly.type
_entity_poly.pdbx_seq_one_letter_code
_entity_poly.pdbx_strand_id
1 'polypeptide(L)'
;MKEDQEEKIIEELKTHKFRDYDENSFRRFMLRDDQWPRSKKRGAVSSKFITVFSSFRKRLLARTFYLEEGYESRKRYCFITEVKRQLAGCSRIITKRLYAGMGIKVWKYEDEFGWQEHSCKSFAIESYGQYEGWYSKGNYEHYAYNDYKAILKKSVHKYSAYQLVKSREYQGIEGMFKYLMKYEKDNDIEMLVKMGLEHCINDMRYIKRSKKGFARLGITKTELKYLQAGITLADYRKVRDIALKQKLDEDECKKAIEFVKRGKLPNKRMLKYVIDKDVSVYDYIDYITNAEALGYQMRSAVLYPEDFPKAHDEMLKEVETRKSKEISEKIQAYANDLEKLRFEENGLVIRAAESQQELIDESKKLEHCVRMYDKRVAERRTAIFMIRKADHEKEPYATLELSDKTIVQCRAYRNRVPEKEVIDFVNLWAHKNRFISCFGGK
;
A
#
# COMPACT_ATOMS: atom_id res chain seq x y z
N MET A 1 28.88 12.49 2.05
CA MET A 1 30.21 12.04 1.58
C MET A 1 30.19 12.03 0.06
N LYS A 2 31.27 12.44 -0.61
CA LYS A 2 31.36 12.26 -2.07
C LYS A 2 31.53 10.77 -2.38
N GLU A 3 31.02 10.32 -3.53
CA GLU A 3 31.00 8.90 -3.90
C GLU A 3 32.42 8.29 -3.92
N ASP A 4 33.38 8.93 -4.59
CA ASP A 4 34.77 8.45 -4.65
C ASP A 4 35.45 8.34 -3.27
N GLN A 5 35.06 9.21 -2.33
CA GLN A 5 35.58 9.15 -0.96
C GLN A 5 34.96 7.99 -0.19
N GLU A 6 33.67 7.73 -0.44
CA GLU A 6 32.95 6.63 0.17
C GLU A 6 33.49 5.29 -0.33
N GLU A 7 33.68 5.13 -1.64
CA GLU A 7 34.21 3.91 -2.24
C GLU A 7 35.58 3.52 -1.65
N LYS A 8 36.51 4.49 -1.56
CA LYS A 8 37.82 4.26 -0.93
C LYS A 8 37.70 3.80 0.53
N ILE A 9 36.81 4.42 1.30
CA ILE A 9 36.58 4.04 2.70
C ILE A 9 35.93 2.65 2.80
N ILE A 10 35.05 2.27 1.88
CA ILE A 10 34.45 0.94 1.84
C ILE A 10 35.51 -0.13 1.53
N GLU A 11 36.40 0.11 0.57
CA GLU A 11 37.51 -0.83 0.26
C GLU A 11 38.49 -0.98 1.44
N GLU A 12 38.82 0.13 2.11
CA GLU A 12 39.56 0.07 3.36
C GLU A 12 38.81 -0.76 4.41
N LEU A 13 37.50 -0.57 4.56
CA LEU A 13 36.69 -1.32 5.52
C LEU A 13 36.65 -2.82 5.21
N LYS A 14 36.70 -3.26 3.94
CA LYS A 14 36.73 -4.68 3.55
C LYS A 14 38.05 -5.34 3.95
N THR A 15 39.16 -4.63 3.80
CA THR A 15 40.52 -5.18 4.00
C THR A 15 41.08 -4.94 5.41
N HIS A 16 40.49 -4.01 6.18
CA HIS A 16 40.99 -3.67 7.51
C HIS A 16 40.83 -4.83 8.51
N LYS A 17 41.92 -5.13 9.20
CA LYS A 17 41.97 -6.10 10.31
C LYS A 17 41.62 -5.40 11.62
N PHE A 18 40.39 -5.57 12.04
CA PHE A 18 39.92 -5.07 13.33
C PHE A 18 40.20 -6.07 14.46
N ARG A 19 40.06 -5.63 15.71
CA ARG A 19 40.05 -6.51 16.89
C ARG A 19 39.07 -7.67 16.69
N ASP A 20 39.56 -8.88 16.94
CA ASP A 20 38.78 -10.11 16.96
C ASP A 20 37.95 -10.23 18.23
N TYR A 21 36.81 -10.92 18.10
CA TYR A 21 35.89 -11.24 19.19
C TYR A 21 35.65 -12.74 19.17
N ASP A 22 35.86 -13.35 20.33
CA ASP A 22 35.79 -14.79 20.56
C ASP A 22 34.67 -15.12 21.56
N GLU A 23 34.63 -16.39 21.98
CA GLU A 23 33.63 -16.86 22.95
C GLU A 23 33.70 -16.10 24.28
N ASN A 24 34.92 -15.84 24.77
CA ASN A 24 35.12 -15.10 26.01
C ASN A 24 34.59 -13.67 25.90
N SER A 25 34.78 -13.03 24.75
CA SER A 25 34.29 -11.68 24.49
C SER A 25 32.77 -11.61 24.54
N PHE A 26 32.06 -12.63 24.06
CA PHE A 26 30.59 -12.66 24.02
C PHE A 26 29.91 -13.52 25.08
N ARG A 27 30.66 -14.03 26.06
CA ARG A 27 30.17 -14.96 27.09
C ARG A 27 28.87 -14.55 27.78
N ARG A 28 28.66 -13.24 28.03
CA ARG A 28 27.43 -12.73 28.66
C ARG A 28 26.15 -12.83 27.81
N PHE A 29 26.28 -13.07 26.51
CA PHE A 29 25.17 -13.24 25.56
C PHE A 29 24.87 -14.72 25.24
N MET A 30 25.74 -15.61 25.70
CA MET A 30 25.64 -17.05 25.48
C MET A 30 24.65 -17.71 26.44
N LEU A 31 24.20 -18.91 26.08
CA LEU A 31 23.37 -19.74 26.94
C LEU A 31 24.17 -20.21 28.16
N ARG A 32 23.62 -19.97 29.35
CA ARG A 32 24.08 -20.63 30.57
C ARG A 32 23.72 -22.11 30.53
N ASP A 33 24.43 -22.93 31.30
CA ASP A 33 24.27 -24.39 31.31
C ASP A 33 22.83 -24.85 31.59
N ASP A 34 22.09 -24.11 32.44
CA ASP A 34 20.70 -24.36 32.81
C ASP A 34 19.70 -24.06 31.68
N GLN A 35 20.11 -23.28 30.67
CA GLN A 35 19.25 -22.86 29.55
C GLN A 35 19.35 -23.81 28.35
N TRP A 36 20.29 -24.75 28.34
CA TRP A 36 20.44 -25.70 27.25
C TRP A 36 19.31 -26.76 27.28
N PRO A 37 18.67 -27.04 26.13
CA PRO A 37 17.61 -28.04 26.07
C PRO A 37 18.17 -29.43 26.34
N ARG A 38 17.39 -30.25 27.06
CA ARG A 38 17.75 -31.66 27.33
C ARG A 38 17.91 -32.48 26.05
N SER A 39 17.13 -32.17 25.02
CA SER A 39 17.17 -32.82 23.71
C SER A 39 18.38 -32.36 22.89
N LYS A 40 19.34 -33.26 22.67
CA LYS A 40 20.56 -33.01 21.87
C LYS A 40 20.35 -33.23 20.35
N LYS A 41 19.19 -32.81 19.83
CA LYS A 41 18.88 -32.89 18.40
C LYS A 41 19.81 -31.95 17.64
N ARG A 42 20.28 -32.39 16.46
CA ARG A 42 21.14 -31.57 15.60
C ARG A 42 20.40 -30.28 15.22
N GLY A 43 21.07 -29.15 15.38
CA GLY A 43 20.53 -27.85 14.99
C GLY A 43 20.92 -26.70 15.91
N ALA A 44 20.52 -25.50 15.51
CA ALA A 44 20.58 -24.30 16.31
C ALA A 44 19.67 -24.42 17.53
N VAL A 45 20.12 -23.93 18.68
CA VAL A 45 19.33 -23.76 19.90
C VAL A 45 19.12 -22.28 20.19
N SER A 46 20.12 -21.44 19.94
CA SER A 46 20.08 -20.00 20.13
C SER A 46 20.86 -19.32 19.00
N SER A 47 20.26 -18.30 18.39
CA SER A 47 20.87 -17.51 17.32
C SER A 47 20.62 -16.03 17.55
N LYS A 48 21.69 -15.23 17.59
CA LYS A 48 21.65 -13.82 17.98
C LYS A 48 22.59 -12.98 17.11
N PHE A 49 22.26 -11.71 16.94
CA PHE A 49 23.18 -10.71 16.41
C PHE A 49 23.68 -9.81 17.55
N ILE A 50 24.98 -9.53 17.54
CA ILE A 50 25.63 -8.66 18.53
C ILE A 50 26.38 -7.56 17.78
N THR A 51 25.97 -6.30 17.97
CA THR A 51 26.66 -5.16 17.37
C THR A 51 27.64 -4.54 18.36
N VAL A 52 28.89 -4.44 17.92
CA VAL A 52 29.97 -3.76 18.62
C VAL A 52 30.23 -2.41 17.96
N PHE A 53 30.22 -1.35 18.76
CA PHE A 53 30.57 -0.01 18.29
C PHE A 53 32.04 0.31 18.55
N SER A 54 32.70 0.91 17.56
CA SER A 54 34.07 1.41 17.68
C SER A 54 34.26 2.68 16.83
N SER A 55 35.44 3.29 16.92
CA SER A 55 35.82 4.40 16.04
C SER A 55 36.62 3.87 14.85
N PHE A 56 36.30 4.33 13.65
CA PHE A 56 37.13 4.13 12.46
C PHE A 56 37.15 5.44 11.66
N ARG A 57 38.36 5.95 11.34
CA ARG A 57 38.54 7.25 10.67
C ARG A 57 37.75 8.40 11.34
N LYS A 58 37.72 8.44 12.69
CA LYS A 58 36.94 9.39 13.52
C LYS A 58 35.42 9.34 13.26
N ARG A 59 34.90 8.25 12.70
CA ARG A 59 33.47 7.98 12.51
C ARG A 59 33.03 6.83 13.41
N LEU A 60 31.75 6.81 13.75
CA LEU A 60 31.14 5.68 14.45
C LEU A 60 31.06 4.49 13.48
N LEU A 61 31.65 3.36 13.88
CA LEU A 61 31.58 2.09 13.17
C LEU A 61 30.74 1.11 14.00
N ALA A 62 29.81 0.44 13.34
CA ALA A 62 29.10 -0.72 13.87
C ALA A 62 29.60 -1.97 13.16
N ARG A 63 30.15 -2.92 13.91
CA ARG A 63 30.47 -4.27 13.45
C ARG A 63 29.49 -5.24 14.08
N THR A 64 28.76 -5.99 13.28
CA THR A 64 27.75 -6.94 13.75
C THR A 64 28.27 -8.36 13.58
N PHE A 65 28.16 -9.12 14.66
CA PHE A 65 28.57 -10.51 14.77
C PHE A 65 27.33 -11.37 14.89
N TYR A 66 27.35 -12.52 14.22
CA TYR A 66 26.39 -13.58 14.41
C TYR A 66 26.93 -14.57 15.43
N LEU A 67 26.15 -14.87 16.45
CA LEU A 67 26.44 -15.88 17.46
C LEU A 67 25.36 -16.94 17.40
N GLU A 68 25.76 -18.18 17.17
CA GLU A 68 24.87 -19.33 17.22
C GLU A 68 25.43 -20.42 18.13
N GLU A 69 24.54 -20.97 18.96
CA GLU A 69 24.83 -22.08 19.86
C GLU A 69 23.87 -23.22 19.52
N GLY A 70 24.38 -24.45 19.51
CA GLY A 70 23.55 -25.60 19.18
C GLY A 70 24.22 -26.94 19.40
N TYR A 71 23.62 -27.98 18.82
CA TYR A 71 24.17 -29.33 18.85
C TYR A 71 24.57 -29.79 17.44
N GLU A 72 25.77 -30.37 17.34
CA GLU A 72 26.23 -31.11 16.17
C GLU A 72 26.82 -32.44 16.64
N SER A 73 26.39 -33.55 16.03
CA SER A 73 26.80 -34.90 16.44
C SER A 73 26.68 -35.15 17.96
N ARG A 74 25.60 -34.62 18.57
CA ARG A 74 25.31 -34.65 20.02
C ARG A 74 26.30 -33.89 20.93
N LYS A 75 27.24 -33.12 20.38
CA LYS A 75 28.14 -32.21 21.12
C LYS A 75 27.67 -30.77 20.98
N ARG A 76 27.90 -29.95 22.00
CA ARG A 76 27.63 -28.50 21.94
C ARG A 76 28.62 -27.85 20.99
N TYR A 77 28.17 -26.86 20.23
CA TYR A 77 29.04 -25.97 19.48
C TYR A 77 28.66 -24.51 19.75
N CYS A 78 29.64 -23.64 19.59
CA CYS A 78 29.46 -22.20 19.48
C CYS A 78 30.06 -21.74 18.15
N PHE A 79 29.30 -20.97 17.38
CA PHE A 79 29.72 -20.40 16.12
C PHE A 79 29.61 -18.88 16.20
N ILE A 80 30.75 -18.20 16.06
CA ILE A 80 30.83 -16.73 16.07
C ILE A 80 31.50 -16.28 14.78
N THR A 81 30.86 -15.37 14.06
CA THR A 81 31.47 -14.73 12.89
C THR A 81 31.02 -13.29 12.74
N GLU A 82 31.90 -12.42 12.27
CA GLU A 82 31.50 -11.09 11.82
C GLU A 82 30.73 -11.21 10.50
N VAL A 83 29.61 -10.49 10.39
CA VAL A 83 28.69 -10.60 9.24
C VAL A 83 28.37 -9.26 8.58
N LYS A 84 28.56 -8.13 9.26
CA LYS A 84 28.20 -6.80 8.73
C LYS A 84 29.08 -5.71 9.32
N ARG A 85 29.54 -4.78 8.49
CA ARG A 85 30.18 -3.52 8.89
C ARG A 85 29.39 -2.34 8.33
N GLN A 86 29.16 -1.34 9.16
CA GLN A 86 28.44 -0.13 8.81
C GLN A 86 29.10 1.09 9.44
N LEU A 87 29.46 2.08 8.61
CA LEU A 87 30.16 3.28 9.02
C LEU A 87 29.26 4.51 8.90
N ALA A 88 29.31 5.39 9.90
CA ALA A 88 28.46 6.57 9.96
C ALA A 88 28.77 7.54 8.81
N GLY A 89 27.71 7.99 8.12
CA GLY A 89 27.80 8.88 6.98
C GLY A 89 27.90 8.17 5.62
N CYS A 90 28.10 6.85 5.61
CA CYS A 90 28.11 6.04 4.38
C CYS A 90 26.70 5.61 3.99
N SER A 91 26.44 5.64 2.69
CA SER A 91 25.27 5.08 2.02
C SER A 91 25.41 3.59 1.66
N ARG A 92 26.64 3.06 1.70
CA ARG A 92 27.02 1.67 1.47
C ARG A 92 27.36 0.98 2.79
N ILE A 93 27.07 -0.31 2.84
CA ILE A 93 27.48 -1.24 3.91
C ILE A 93 28.20 -2.42 3.28
N ILE A 94 28.94 -3.16 4.09
CA ILE A 94 29.51 -4.43 3.65
C ILE A 94 29.02 -5.55 4.54
N THR A 95 28.66 -6.66 3.91
CA THR A 95 28.23 -7.87 4.60
C THR A 95 29.00 -9.08 4.10
N LYS A 96 29.09 -10.09 4.96
CA LYS A 96 29.75 -11.35 4.67
C LYS A 96 28.87 -12.46 5.23
N ARG A 97 28.74 -13.58 4.51
CA ARG A 97 27.91 -14.74 4.91
C ARG A 97 26.41 -14.43 5.14
N LEU A 98 25.90 -13.29 4.68
CA LEU A 98 24.48 -12.92 4.82
C LEU A 98 23.75 -13.08 3.49
N TYR A 99 22.57 -13.69 3.56
CA TYR A 99 21.69 -13.88 2.41
C TYR A 99 20.29 -13.38 2.76
N ALA A 100 19.71 -12.57 1.88
CA ALA A 100 18.35 -12.04 2.03
C ALA A 100 17.36 -12.82 1.15
N GLY A 101 16.27 -13.30 1.75
CA GLY A 101 15.12 -13.95 1.09
C GLY A 101 13.83 -13.60 1.83
N MET A 102 13.00 -14.59 2.22
CA MET A 102 11.88 -14.39 3.17
C MET A 102 12.33 -14.08 4.63
N GLY A 103 13.62 -13.75 4.81
CA GLY A 103 14.30 -13.45 6.06
C GLY A 103 15.81 -13.30 5.81
N ILE A 104 16.60 -12.98 6.85
CA ILE A 104 18.07 -13.02 6.76
C ILE A 104 18.57 -14.40 7.15
N LYS A 105 19.45 -15.01 6.33
CA LYS A 105 20.12 -16.28 6.64
C LYS A 105 21.63 -16.06 6.78
N VAL A 106 22.27 -16.83 7.65
CA VAL A 106 23.72 -16.82 7.85
C VAL A 106 24.35 -18.12 7.34
N TRP A 107 25.36 -17.98 6.49
CA TRP A 107 26.12 -19.10 5.92
C TRP A 107 27.33 -19.46 6.79
N LYS A 108 27.40 -20.73 7.21
CA LYS A 108 28.40 -21.20 8.18
C LYS A 108 29.62 -21.87 7.54
N TYR A 109 29.46 -22.39 6.34
CA TYR A 109 30.54 -23.07 5.63
C TYR A 109 31.59 -22.08 5.13
N GLU A 110 32.59 -22.59 4.40
CA GLU A 110 33.56 -21.74 3.72
C GLU A 110 32.84 -20.70 2.87
N ASP A 111 33.35 -19.47 2.95
CA ASP A 111 32.77 -18.32 2.30
C ASP A 111 33.74 -17.84 1.22
N GLU A 112 33.47 -18.30 0.01
CA GLU A 112 34.23 -17.99 -1.20
C GLU A 112 33.99 -16.55 -1.70
N PHE A 113 32.92 -15.89 -1.25
CA PHE A 113 32.53 -14.57 -1.73
C PHE A 113 33.13 -13.42 -0.92
N GLY A 114 33.48 -13.65 0.35
CA GLY A 114 34.09 -12.60 1.17
C GLY A 114 33.14 -11.43 1.46
N TRP A 115 33.69 -10.22 1.63
CA TRP A 115 32.90 -9.02 1.90
C TRP A 115 32.21 -8.51 0.63
N GLN A 116 30.89 -8.50 0.65
CA GLN A 116 30.03 -8.00 -0.40
C GLN A 116 29.45 -6.63 -0.03
N GLU A 117 29.28 -5.78 -1.03
CA GLU A 117 28.79 -4.41 -0.84
C GLU A 117 27.29 -4.30 -1.12
N HIS A 118 26.59 -3.56 -0.26
CA HIS A 118 25.17 -3.33 -0.39
C HIS A 118 24.81 -1.89 -0.03
N SER A 119 23.61 -1.45 -0.43
CA SER A 119 23.05 -0.20 0.09
C SER A 119 22.81 -0.33 1.60
N CYS A 120 23.00 0.76 2.35
CA CYS A 120 22.61 0.86 3.76
C CYS A 120 21.09 0.71 4.01
N LYS A 121 20.29 0.76 2.94
CA LYS A 121 18.85 0.45 2.96
C LYS A 121 18.56 -1.05 2.86
N SER A 122 19.56 -1.84 2.49
CA SER A 122 19.50 -3.30 2.37
C SER A 122 20.02 -3.96 3.66
N PHE A 123 19.67 -5.22 3.92
CA PHE A 123 20.16 -6.00 5.07
C PHE A 123 19.97 -5.30 6.44
N ALA A 124 18.76 -4.79 6.67
CA ALA A 124 18.35 -4.23 7.95
C ALA A 124 18.03 -5.35 8.94
N ILE A 125 19.01 -5.75 9.75
CA ILE A 125 18.92 -6.94 10.63
C ILE A 125 17.74 -6.79 11.60
N GLU A 126 17.57 -5.59 12.16
CA GLU A 126 16.44 -5.24 13.03
C GLU A 126 15.06 -5.33 12.33
N SER A 127 14.99 -5.11 11.02
CA SER A 127 13.72 -5.11 10.25
C SER A 127 13.35 -6.49 9.71
N TYR A 128 14.34 -7.31 9.36
CA TYR A 128 14.17 -8.70 8.92
C TYR A 128 14.10 -9.66 10.10
N GLY A 129 13.49 -9.24 11.21
CA GLY A 129 13.41 -9.99 12.46
C GLY A 129 12.67 -11.33 12.38
N GLN A 130 12.59 -11.99 11.23
CA GLN A 130 12.16 -13.37 11.04
C GLN A 130 13.25 -14.16 10.29
N TYR A 131 13.62 -15.33 10.80
CA TYR A 131 14.33 -16.37 10.04
C TYR A 131 13.35 -17.42 9.55
N GLU A 132 13.45 -17.79 8.27
CA GLU A 132 12.83 -19.02 7.73
C GLU A 132 13.91 -20.06 7.43
N GLY A 133 14.13 -20.97 8.38
CA GLY A 133 14.89 -22.20 8.12
C GLY A 133 14.01 -23.31 7.58
N TRP A 134 14.61 -24.34 7.01
CA TRP A 134 13.90 -25.55 6.57
C TRP A 134 13.11 -26.26 7.69
N TYR A 135 13.36 -25.91 8.97
CA TYR A 135 12.78 -26.58 10.14
C TYR A 135 12.29 -25.64 11.27
N SER A 136 12.33 -24.30 11.13
CA SER A 136 11.77 -23.39 12.15
C SER A 136 11.52 -21.96 11.66
N LYS A 137 10.55 -21.30 12.31
CA LYS A 137 10.19 -19.87 12.16
C LYS A 137 10.39 -19.19 13.52
N GLY A 138 11.12 -18.06 13.55
CA GLY A 138 11.39 -17.32 14.79
C GLY A 138 12.10 -15.99 14.53
N ASN A 139 12.28 -15.19 15.58
CA ASN A 139 12.93 -13.87 15.50
C ASN A 139 14.37 -13.95 16.03
N TYR A 140 15.32 -13.31 15.33
CA TYR A 140 16.67 -13.13 15.88
C TYR A 140 16.64 -12.11 17.01
N GLU A 141 17.32 -12.42 18.11
CA GLU A 141 17.61 -11.40 19.12
C GLU A 141 18.79 -10.55 18.66
N HIS A 142 18.73 -9.24 18.90
CA HIS A 142 19.78 -8.30 18.52
C HIS A 142 20.20 -7.46 19.72
N TYR A 143 21.49 -7.51 20.05
CA TYR A 143 22.08 -6.84 21.20
C TYR A 143 23.16 -5.85 20.80
N ALA A 144 23.26 -4.76 21.56
CA ALA A 144 24.42 -3.89 21.55
C ALA A 144 25.44 -4.36 22.59
N TYR A 145 26.70 -4.57 22.17
CA TYR A 145 27.79 -4.92 23.07
C TYR A 145 28.18 -3.73 23.97
N ASN A 146 28.15 -2.52 23.44
CA ASN A 146 28.55 -1.31 24.16
C ASN A 146 27.67 -0.13 23.74
N ASP A 147 27.72 0.95 24.51
CA ASP A 147 26.98 2.17 24.17
C ASP A 147 27.74 2.97 23.09
N TYR A 148 27.02 3.36 22.03
CA TYR A 148 27.56 4.18 20.94
C TYR A 148 27.81 5.64 21.35
N LYS A 149 27.14 6.17 22.39
CA LYS A 149 27.10 7.61 22.72
C LYS A 149 28.47 8.24 22.89
N ALA A 150 29.35 7.58 23.64
CA ALA A 150 30.69 8.09 23.91
C ALA A 150 31.55 8.18 22.64
N ILE A 151 31.38 7.21 21.72
CA ILE A 151 32.08 7.15 20.44
C ILE A 151 31.50 8.23 19.50
N LEU A 152 30.17 8.34 19.43
CA LEU A 152 29.49 9.36 18.62
C LEU A 152 29.91 10.78 19.03
N LYS A 153 29.99 11.06 20.34
CA LYS A 153 30.44 12.36 20.90
C LYS A 153 31.87 12.71 20.51
N LYS A 154 32.73 11.72 20.27
CA LYS A 154 34.12 11.89 19.83
C LYS A 154 34.27 11.83 18.30
N SER A 155 33.19 11.55 17.56
CA SER A 155 33.20 11.39 16.11
C SER A 155 33.00 12.72 15.38
N VAL A 156 33.17 12.69 14.05
CA VAL A 156 32.80 13.82 13.17
C VAL A 156 31.30 14.15 13.21
N HIS A 157 30.44 13.22 13.66
CA HIS A 157 29.00 13.40 13.76
C HIS A 157 28.54 13.85 15.17
N LYS A 158 29.45 14.34 16.02
CA LYS A 158 29.13 14.74 17.40
C LYS A 158 28.04 15.81 17.53
N TYR A 159 27.83 16.62 16.49
CA TYR A 159 26.80 17.65 16.45
C TYR A 159 25.52 17.21 15.73
N SER A 160 25.45 15.96 15.25
CA SER A 160 24.31 15.45 14.48
C SER A 160 22.97 15.52 15.20
N ALA A 161 22.92 15.77 16.51
CA ALA A 161 21.70 15.79 17.31
C ALA A 161 20.90 14.47 17.29
N TYR A 162 21.51 13.35 16.87
CA TYR A 162 20.84 12.05 16.82
C TYR A 162 20.20 11.65 18.16
N GLN A 163 20.81 12.00 19.29
CA GLN A 163 20.28 11.69 20.62
C GLN A 163 18.92 12.36 20.93
N LEU A 164 18.51 13.36 20.13
CA LEU A 164 17.21 14.02 20.25
C LEU A 164 16.13 13.41 19.35
N VAL A 165 16.51 12.48 18.46
CA VAL A 165 15.59 11.89 17.47
C VAL A 165 14.64 10.93 18.16
N LYS A 166 13.33 11.12 17.94
CA LYS A 166 12.24 10.32 18.52
C LYS A 166 11.50 9.49 17.46
N SER A 167 11.63 9.84 16.19
CA SER A 167 10.93 9.21 15.08
C SER A 167 11.28 7.73 14.99
N ARG A 168 10.24 6.89 14.92
CA ARG A 168 10.38 5.44 14.76
C ARG A 168 11.22 5.05 13.52
N GLU A 169 11.24 5.90 12.47
CA GLU A 169 12.04 5.67 11.27
C GLU A 169 13.55 5.59 11.56
N TYR A 170 14.02 6.30 12.59
CA TYR A 170 15.44 6.43 12.92
C TYR A 170 15.81 5.82 14.27
N GLN A 171 14.89 5.07 14.89
CA GLN A 171 15.19 4.26 16.07
C GLN A 171 15.99 3.01 15.69
N GLY A 172 16.70 2.45 16.67
CA GLY A 172 17.56 1.28 16.45
C GLY A 172 18.88 1.64 15.75
N ILE A 173 19.72 0.62 15.56
CA ILE A 173 21.06 0.77 14.97
C ILE A 173 20.92 1.17 13.51
N GLU A 174 20.10 0.46 12.74
CA GLU A 174 19.86 0.75 11.33
C GLU A 174 19.30 2.15 11.12
N GLY A 175 18.31 2.54 11.94
CA GLY A 175 17.71 3.87 11.91
C GLY A 175 18.73 4.98 12.22
N MET A 176 19.61 4.75 13.21
CA MET A 176 20.71 5.66 13.52
C MET A 176 21.62 5.90 12.33
N PHE A 177 22.10 4.84 11.68
CA PHE A 177 23.02 5.01 10.55
C PHE A 177 22.32 5.61 9.33
N LYS A 178 21.03 5.33 9.13
CA LYS A 178 20.21 6.01 8.11
C LYS A 178 20.14 7.52 8.37
N TYR A 179 19.95 7.92 9.63
CA TYR A 179 19.98 9.32 10.03
C TYR A 179 21.35 9.96 9.80
N LEU A 180 22.43 9.31 10.27
CA LEU A 180 23.80 9.82 10.13
C LEU A 180 24.24 9.93 8.66
N MET A 181 23.80 9.01 7.80
CA MET A 181 23.96 9.14 6.34
C MET A 181 23.26 10.38 5.80
N LYS A 182 22.02 10.67 6.23
CA LYS A 182 21.30 11.90 5.82
C LYS A 182 22.02 13.15 6.32
N TYR A 183 22.50 13.14 7.57
CA TYR A 183 23.26 14.25 8.15
C TYR A 183 24.54 14.57 7.35
N GLU A 184 25.24 13.54 6.89
CA GLU A 184 26.45 13.71 6.07
C GLU A 184 26.15 14.28 4.66
N LYS A 185 24.91 14.12 4.18
CA LYS A 185 24.44 14.73 2.92
C LYS A 185 23.97 16.17 3.13
N ASP A 186 23.28 16.41 4.24
CA ASP A 186 22.76 17.72 4.60
C ASP A 186 22.73 17.88 6.12
N ASN A 187 23.62 18.72 6.66
CA ASN A 187 23.73 18.93 8.10
C ASN A 187 22.59 19.79 8.66
N ASP A 188 21.80 20.46 7.82
CA ASP A 188 20.65 21.27 8.25
C ASP A 188 19.55 20.42 8.91
N ILE A 189 19.59 19.08 8.75
CA ILE A 189 18.68 18.19 9.49
C ILE A 189 18.87 18.32 11.00
N GLU A 190 20.07 18.71 11.46
CA GLU A 190 20.35 18.98 12.89
C GLU A 190 19.41 20.06 13.44
N MET A 191 19.22 21.14 12.67
CA MET A 191 18.31 22.23 13.04
C MET A 191 16.87 21.72 13.16
N LEU A 192 16.41 20.90 12.20
CA LEU A 192 15.07 20.34 12.24
C LEU A 192 14.86 19.48 13.48
N VAL A 193 15.80 18.58 13.79
CA VAL A 193 15.71 17.72 14.97
C VAL A 193 15.72 18.54 16.25
N LYS A 194 16.60 19.54 16.38
CA LYS A 194 16.63 20.44 17.54
C LYS A 194 15.33 21.22 17.73
N MET A 195 14.58 21.47 16.66
CA MET A 195 13.28 22.11 16.68
C MET A 195 12.10 21.13 16.90
N GLY A 196 12.36 19.83 17.01
CA GLY A 196 11.33 18.79 17.10
C GLY A 196 10.62 18.52 15.77
N LEU A 197 11.23 18.87 14.64
CA LEU A 197 10.67 18.77 13.28
C LEU A 197 11.31 17.63 12.47
N GLU A 198 11.62 16.52 13.12
CA GLU A 198 12.29 15.37 12.49
C GLU A 198 11.46 14.70 11.37
N HIS A 199 10.13 14.82 11.37
CA HIS A 199 9.26 14.40 10.26
C HIS A 199 9.51 15.22 8.98
N CYS A 200 10.11 16.40 9.08
CA CYS A 200 10.47 17.24 7.95
C CYS A 200 11.85 16.91 7.35
N ILE A 201 12.59 15.92 7.86
CA ILE A 201 13.92 15.53 7.34
C ILE A 201 13.87 15.11 5.86
N ASN A 202 12.72 14.66 5.36
CA ASN A 202 12.57 14.29 3.95
C ASN A 202 12.25 15.49 3.03
N ASP A 203 12.04 16.68 3.61
CA ASP A 203 11.63 17.91 2.91
C ASP A 203 12.76 18.91 2.71
N MET A 204 14.02 18.47 2.77
CA MET A 204 15.21 19.34 2.72
C MET A 204 15.28 20.24 1.50
N ARG A 205 14.63 19.85 0.38
CA ARG A 205 14.53 20.67 -0.85
C ARG A 205 13.89 22.05 -0.63
N TYR A 206 13.10 22.23 0.44
CA TYR A 206 12.44 23.50 0.75
C TYR A 206 13.25 24.41 1.68
N ILE A 207 14.40 23.94 2.17
CA ILE A 207 15.24 24.70 3.11
C ILE A 207 15.98 25.82 2.37
N LYS A 208 15.69 27.06 2.75
CA LYS A 208 16.32 28.29 2.23
C LYS A 208 17.64 28.56 2.95
N ARG A 209 18.72 27.94 2.50
CA ARG A 209 20.06 28.00 3.15
C ARG A 209 20.65 29.42 3.25
N SER A 210 20.24 30.34 2.37
CA SER A 210 20.65 31.75 2.42
C SER A 210 19.99 32.55 3.56
N LYS A 211 18.99 31.99 4.23
CA LYS A 211 18.26 32.65 5.32
C LYS A 211 18.74 32.17 6.69
N LYS A 212 18.28 32.82 7.75
CA LYS A 212 18.60 32.51 9.15
C LYS A 212 17.32 32.23 9.95
N GLY A 213 17.44 31.44 11.02
CA GLY A 213 16.31 31.08 11.90
C GLY A 213 15.12 30.46 11.14
N PHE A 214 13.90 30.80 11.57
CA PHE A 214 12.65 30.27 10.96
C PHE A 214 12.51 30.59 9.47
N ALA A 215 13.11 31.70 9.00
CA ALA A 215 13.07 32.06 7.58
C ALA A 215 13.78 31.02 6.69
N ARG A 216 14.66 30.17 7.24
CA ARG A 216 15.22 29.00 6.53
C ARG A 216 14.14 28.00 6.13
N LEU A 217 13.11 27.83 6.94
CA LEU A 217 11.96 26.97 6.66
C LEU A 217 10.94 27.63 5.72
N GLY A 218 11.13 28.91 5.39
CA GLY A 218 10.17 29.70 4.62
C GLY A 218 8.90 30.05 5.39
N ILE A 219 8.96 30.03 6.72
CA ILE A 219 7.85 30.32 7.64
C ILE A 219 8.26 31.37 8.69
N THR A 220 7.27 31.94 9.36
CA THR A 220 7.42 32.80 10.54
C THR A 220 7.36 31.98 11.84
N LYS A 221 7.68 32.61 12.99
CA LYS A 221 7.61 31.96 14.30
C LYS A 221 6.20 31.48 14.66
N THR A 222 5.17 32.21 14.25
CA THR A 222 3.76 31.86 14.55
C THR A 222 3.27 30.67 13.72
N GLU A 223 3.85 30.46 12.52
CA GLU A 223 3.55 29.33 11.64
C GLU A 223 4.26 28.03 12.09
N LEU A 224 5.23 28.10 13.01
CA LEU A 224 5.95 26.93 13.52
C LEU A 224 5.01 25.88 14.13
N LYS A 225 3.92 26.33 14.74
CA LYS A 225 2.94 25.47 15.42
C LYS A 225 2.35 24.39 14.50
N TYR A 226 2.14 24.71 13.22
CA TYR A 226 1.63 23.75 12.23
C TYR A 226 2.63 22.61 12.01
N LEU A 227 3.91 22.93 11.89
CA LEU A 227 4.97 21.94 11.73
C LEU A 227 5.14 21.11 13.00
N GLN A 228 5.06 21.74 14.18
CA GLN A 228 5.12 21.03 15.46
C GLN A 228 3.92 20.09 15.68
N ALA A 229 2.78 20.36 15.04
CA ALA A 229 1.63 19.46 15.01
C ALA A 229 1.81 18.24 14.07
N GLY A 230 3.01 18.03 13.52
CA GLY A 230 3.35 16.89 12.66
C GLY A 230 3.13 17.14 11.17
N ILE A 231 2.75 18.36 10.77
CA ILE A 231 2.60 18.72 9.35
C ILE A 231 3.99 18.89 8.73
N THR A 232 4.19 18.32 7.54
CA THR A 232 5.46 18.44 6.81
C THR A 232 5.60 19.81 6.14
N LEU A 233 6.82 20.22 5.79
CA LEU A 233 7.04 21.48 5.06
C LEU A 233 6.36 21.44 3.69
N ALA A 234 6.44 20.31 2.98
CA ALA A 234 5.80 20.11 1.70
C ALA A 234 4.28 20.33 1.79
N ASP A 235 3.63 19.71 2.77
CA ASP A 235 2.18 19.79 2.91
C ASP A 235 1.73 21.16 3.42
N TYR A 236 2.42 21.73 4.41
CA TYR A 236 2.10 23.08 4.89
C TYR A 236 2.15 24.12 3.77
N ARG A 237 3.16 24.06 2.89
CA ARG A 237 3.28 24.99 1.76
C ARG A 237 2.09 24.95 0.80
N LYS A 238 1.43 23.80 0.63
CA LYS A 238 0.25 23.68 -0.23
C LYS A 238 -0.97 24.39 0.34
N VAL A 239 -1.05 24.47 1.67
CA VAL A 239 -2.20 25.04 2.39
C VAL A 239 -1.91 26.38 3.06
N ARG A 240 -0.67 26.88 2.98
CA ARG A 240 -0.19 28.06 3.70
C ARG A 240 -1.09 29.27 3.50
N ASP A 241 -1.43 29.59 2.25
CA ASP A 241 -2.24 30.77 1.94
C ASP A 241 -3.65 30.66 2.52
N ILE A 242 -4.25 29.46 2.47
CA ILE A 242 -5.54 29.15 3.09
C ILE A 242 -5.43 29.26 4.62
N ALA A 243 -4.39 28.66 5.21
CA ALA A 243 -4.15 28.66 6.65
C ALA A 243 -4.04 30.08 7.21
N LEU A 244 -3.31 30.95 6.53
CA LEU A 244 -3.13 32.34 6.93
C LEU A 244 -4.39 33.18 6.69
N LYS A 245 -4.98 33.09 5.48
CA LYS A 245 -6.17 33.88 5.11
C LYS A 245 -7.38 33.57 6.00
N GLN A 246 -7.56 32.29 6.32
CA GLN A 246 -8.69 31.81 7.11
C GLN A 246 -8.37 31.69 8.61
N LYS A 247 -7.13 32.00 9.02
CA LYS A 247 -6.65 31.88 10.41
C LYS A 247 -6.96 30.49 10.99
N LEU A 248 -6.48 29.46 10.30
CA LEU A 248 -6.74 28.07 10.70
C LEU A 248 -5.97 27.71 11.98
N ASP A 249 -6.53 26.82 12.78
CA ASP A 249 -5.75 26.11 13.80
C ASP A 249 -5.03 24.87 13.21
N GLU A 250 -4.34 24.14 14.07
CA GLU A 250 -3.50 23.00 13.76
C GLU A 250 -4.30 21.84 13.16
N ASP A 251 -5.50 21.57 13.67
CA ASP A 251 -6.34 20.45 13.22
C ASP A 251 -7.14 20.83 11.97
N GLU A 252 -7.65 22.07 11.90
CA GLU A 252 -8.18 22.67 10.68
C GLU A 252 -7.15 22.63 9.54
N CYS A 253 -5.86 22.90 9.84
CA CYS A 253 -4.78 22.84 8.86
C CYS A 253 -4.50 21.41 8.36
N LYS A 254 -4.52 20.41 9.27
CA LYS A 254 -4.40 18.99 8.88
C LYS A 254 -5.53 18.56 7.94
N LYS A 255 -6.78 18.87 8.29
CA LYS A 255 -7.94 18.57 7.43
C LYS A 255 -7.82 19.31 6.09
N ALA A 256 -7.35 20.55 6.09
CA ALA A 256 -7.17 21.30 4.84
C ALA A 256 -6.19 20.62 3.86
N ILE A 257 -5.15 19.96 4.38
CA ILE A 257 -4.20 19.18 3.56
C ILE A 257 -4.90 17.97 2.93
N GLU A 258 -5.77 17.27 3.67
CA GLU A 258 -6.54 16.15 3.14
C GLU A 258 -7.46 16.58 1.98
N PHE A 259 -8.12 17.73 2.12
CA PHE A 259 -8.95 18.32 1.05
C PHE A 259 -8.12 18.65 -0.19
N VAL A 260 -7.00 19.37 -0.03
CA VAL A 260 -6.15 19.80 -1.15
C VAL A 260 -5.51 18.60 -1.86
N LYS A 261 -5.14 17.53 -1.14
CA LYS A 261 -4.67 16.28 -1.75
C LYS A 261 -5.70 15.62 -2.66
N ARG A 262 -6.99 15.93 -2.49
CA ARG A 262 -8.11 15.47 -3.32
C ARG A 262 -8.58 16.50 -4.36
N GLY A 263 -7.81 17.59 -4.54
CA GLY A 263 -8.13 18.60 -5.53
C GLY A 263 -9.29 19.53 -5.15
N LYS A 264 -9.74 19.53 -3.89
CA LYS A 264 -10.78 20.44 -3.40
C LYS A 264 -10.17 21.49 -2.47
N LEU A 265 -10.57 22.75 -2.62
CA LEU A 265 -10.13 23.85 -1.75
C LEU A 265 -11.17 24.04 -0.64
N PRO A 266 -10.82 23.84 0.64
CA PRO A 266 -11.78 23.97 1.73
C PRO A 266 -11.87 25.41 2.23
N ASN A 267 -13.05 25.77 2.73
CA ASN A 267 -13.23 26.94 3.58
C ASN A 267 -13.31 26.54 5.06
N LYS A 268 -13.16 27.51 5.97
CA LYS A 268 -13.11 27.28 7.42
C LYS A 268 -14.37 26.61 7.96
N ARG A 269 -15.54 26.90 7.38
CA ARG A 269 -16.80 26.31 7.81
C ARG A 269 -16.86 24.82 7.46
N MET A 270 -16.36 24.43 6.28
CA MET A 270 -16.20 23.02 5.91
C MET A 270 -15.24 22.29 6.84
N LEU A 271 -14.10 22.90 7.15
CA LEU A 271 -13.11 22.30 8.06
C LEU A 271 -13.72 22.08 9.45
N LYS A 272 -14.38 23.10 9.99
CA LYS A 272 -15.09 23.00 11.28
C LYS A 272 -16.15 21.92 11.26
N TYR A 273 -17.00 21.89 10.24
CA TYR A 273 -18.04 20.87 10.14
C TYR A 273 -17.48 19.45 10.18
N VAL A 274 -16.44 19.18 9.39
CA VAL A 274 -15.80 17.86 9.32
C VAL A 274 -15.13 17.50 10.65
N ILE A 275 -14.57 18.47 11.37
CA ILE A 275 -13.97 18.26 12.70
C ILE A 275 -15.06 18.03 13.76
N ASP A 276 -16.04 18.93 13.85
CA ASP A 276 -17.09 18.94 14.88
C ASP A 276 -18.01 17.71 14.78
N LYS A 277 -18.25 17.22 13.57
CA LYS A 277 -19.07 16.02 13.31
C LYS A 277 -18.25 14.73 13.20
N ASP A 278 -16.93 14.80 13.38
CA ASP A 278 -16.00 13.69 13.20
C ASP A 278 -16.20 12.94 11.86
N VAL A 279 -16.38 13.70 10.79
CA VAL A 279 -16.60 13.16 9.45
C VAL A 279 -15.25 12.95 8.76
N SER A 280 -15.15 11.88 7.97
CA SER A 280 -13.99 11.69 7.09
C SER A 280 -14.00 12.72 5.96
N VAL A 281 -12.84 13.33 5.68
CA VAL A 281 -12.70 14.22 4.50
C VAL A 281 -12.99 13.44 3.21
N TYR A 282 -12.77 12.12 3.20
CA TYR A 282 -13.14 11.25 2.07
C TYR A 282 -14.63 11.34 1.82
N ASP A 283 -15.43 10.96 2.81
CA ASP A 283 -16.87 10.78 2.67
C ASP A 283 -17.55 12.12 2.42
N TYR A 284 -17.06 13.17 3.08
CA TYR A 284 -17.55 14.52 2.84
C TYR A 284 -17.33 14.97 1.39
N ILE A 285 -16.13 14.76 0.83
CA ILE A 285 -15.85 15.11 -0.57
C ILE A 285 -16.67 14.28 -1.55
N ASP A 286 -16.85 12.99 -1.26
CA ASP A 286 -17.68 12.10 -2.08
C ASP A 286 -19.14 12.57 -2.08
N TYR A 287 -19.69 12.86 -0.90
CA TYR A 287 -21.04 13.40 -0.74
C TYR A 287 -21.28 14.69 -1.53
N ILE A 288 -20.43 15.71 -1.37
CA ILE A 288 -20.61 16.98 -2.09
C ILE A 288 -20.45 16.80 -3.60
N THR A 289 -19.59 15.87 -4.05
CA THR A 289 -19.39 15.59 -5.47
C THR A 289 -20.62 14.89 -6.06
N ASN A 290 -21.23 13.97 -5.31
CA ASN A 290 -22.48 13.32 -5.70
C ASN A 290 -23.66 14.30 -5.70
N ALA A 291 -23.74 15.19 -4.71
CA ALA A 291 -24.75 16.26 -4.67
C ALA A 291 -24.63 17.21 -5.89
N GLU A 292 -23.41 17.63 -6.23
CA GLU A 292 -23.12 18.41 -7.44
C GLU A 292 -23.55 17.65 -8.71
N ALA A 293 -23.21 16.37 -8.82
CA ALA A 293 -23.54 15.54 -9.98
C ALA A 293 -25.06 15.30 -10.14
N LEU A 294 -25.79 15.21 -9.03
CA LEU A 294 -27.25 15.07 -9.03
C LEU A 294 -27.97 16.40 -9.31
N GLY A 295 -27.26 17.53 -9.28
CA GLY A 295 -27.80 18.87 -9.56
C GLY A 295 -28.37 19.57 -8.34
N TYR A 296 -28.00 19.13 -7.12
CA TYR A 296 -28.39 19.82 -5.90
C TYR A 296 -27.83 21.25 -5.86
N GLN A 297 -28.64 22.17 -5.35
CA GLN A 297 -28.14 23.50 -5.02
C GLN A 297 -27.28 23.42 -3.76
N MET A 298 -26.00 23.82 -3.87
CA MET A 298 -25.00 23.75 -2.78
C MET A 298 -25.21 24.82 -1.69
N ARG A 299 -26.41 24.81 -1.09
CA ARG A 299 -26.81 25.66 0.03
C ARG A 299 -26.30 25.07 1.34
N SER A 300 -26.40 25.84 2.42
CA SER A 300 -25.94 25.42 3.75
C SER A 300 -26.52 24.09 4.22
N ALA A 301 -27.80 23.79 3.93
CA ALA A 301 -28.43 22.53 4.34
C ALA A 301 -27.83 21.30 3.63
N VAL A 302 -27.44 21.46 2.37
CA VAL A 302 -26.77 20.40 1.59
C VAL A 302 -25.30 20.32 1.97
N LEU A 303 -24.61 21.45 2.18
CA LEU A 303 -23.19 21.43 2.54
C LEU A 303 -22.93 20.91 3.96
N TYR A 304 -23.86 21.13 4.88
CA TYR A 304 -23.66 20.86 6.31
C TYR A 304 -24.89 20.15 6.91
N PRO A 305 -25.19 18.91 6.47
CA PRO A 305 -26.33 18.18 7.01
C PRO A 305 -26.17 17.93 8.52
N GLU A 306 -27.26 17.96 9.27
CA GLU A 306 -27.20 17.72 10.72
C GLU A 306 -26.78 16.29 11.05
N ASP A 307 -27.30 15.33 10.27
CA ASP A 307 -26.99 13.90 10.28
C ASP A 307 -26.25 13.53 8.98
N PHE A 308 -24.92 13.57 9.02
CA PHE A 308 -24.07 13.29 7.87
C PHE A 308 -24.21 11.85 7.36
N PRO A 309 -24.12 10.80 8.22
CA PRO A 309 -24.28 9.42 7.76
C PRO A 309 -25.59 9.19 7.00
N LYS A 310 -26.71 9.69 7.54
CA LYS A 310 -28.00 9.55 6.88
C LYS A 310 -28.05 10.26 5.52
N ALA A 311 -27.58 11.51 5.46
CA ALA A 311 -27.56 12.28 4.22
C ALA A 311 -26.63 11.64 3.15
N HIS A 312 -25.50 11.09 3.56
CA HIS A 312 -24.58 10.36 2.67
C HIS A 312 -25.22 9.09 2.11
N ASP A 313 -25.85 8.27 2.96
CA ASP A 313 -26.55 7.05 2.54
C ASP A 313 -27.72 7.32 1.59
N GLU A 314 -28.52 8.36 1.88
CA GLU A 314 -29.62 8.79 1.01
C GLU A 314 -29.10 9.26 -0.35
N MET A 315 -28.01 10.02 -0.37
CA MET A 315 -27.36 10.48 -1.59
C MET A 315 -26.84 9.32 -2.44
N LEU A 316 -26.20 8.32 -1.81
CA LEU A 316 -25.72 7.14 -2.52
C LEU A 316 -26.86 6.34 -3.16
N LYS A 317 -27.97 6.15 -2.43
CA LYS A 317 -29.17 5.49 -2.95
C LYS A 317 -29.75 6.23 -4.15
N GLU A 318 -29.78 7.55 -4.12
CA GLU A 318 -30.26 8.36 -5.23
C GLU A 318 -29.33 8.27 -6.46
N VAL A 319 -28.02 8.33 -6.25
CA VAL A 319 -27.03 8.11 -7.32
C VAL A 319 -27.21 6.73 -7.96
N GLU A 320 -27.39 5.69 -7.16
CA GLU A 320 -27.62 4.33 -7.64
C GLU A 320 -28.92 4.22 -8.43
N THR A 321 -30.01 4.81 -7.90
CA THR A 321 -31.32 4.85 -8.56
C THR A 321 -31.24 5.55 -9.91
N ARG A 322 -30.57 6.70 -9.99
CA ARG A 322 -30.41 7.45 -11.25
C ARG A 322 -29.56 6.69 -12.26
N LYS A 323 -28.47 6.06 -11.84
CA LYS A 323 -27.64 5.21 -12.71
C LYS A 323 -28.44 4.02 -13.23
N SER A 324 -29.25 3.38 -12.40
CA SER A 324 -30.12 2.27 -12.80
C SER A 324 -31.17 2.72 -13.82
N LYS A 325 -31.76 3.90 -13.61
CA LYS A 325 -32.70 4.51 -14.54
C LYS A 325 -32.05 4.82 -15.89
N GLU A 326 -30.89 5.47 -15.90
CA GLU A 326 -30.14 5.80 -17.13
C GLU A 326 -29.73 4.54 -17.91
N ILE A 327 -29.30 3.47 -17.22
CA ILE A 327 -29.01 2.19 -17.84
C ILE A 327 -30.29 1.59 -18.43
N SER A 328 -31.39 1.59 -17.68
CA SER A 328 -32.67 1.05 -18.15
C SER A 328 -33.22 1.82 -19.35
N GLU A 329 -33.12 3.15 -19.38
CA GLU A 329 -33.51 3.98 -20.54
C GLU A 329 -32.68 3.65 -21.79
N LYS A 330 -31.36 3.44 -21.64
CA LYS A 330 -30.50 3.01 -22.74
C LYS A 330 -30.82 1.60 -23.23
N ILE A 331 -31.12 0.68 -22.31
CA ILE A 331 -31.57 -0.67 -22.65
C ILE A 331 -32.89 -0.60 -23.40
N GLN A 332 -33.88 0.15 -22.91
CA GLN A 332 -35.18 0.32 -23.57
C GLN A 332 -35.03 0.93 -24.96
N ALA A 333 -34.21 1.97 -25.12
CA ALA A 333 -33.96 2.57 -26.43
C ALA A 333 -33.34 1.56 -27.41
N TYR A 334 -32.44 0.70 -26.93
CA TYR A 334 -31.87 -0.36 -27.75
C TYR A 334 -32.89 -1.48 -28.04
N ALA A 335 -33.73 -1.85 -27.07
CA ALA A 335 -34.81 -2.80 -27.26
C ALA A 335 -35.77 -2.35 -28.35
N ASN A 336 -36.17 -1.07 -28.36
CA ASN A 336 -37.02 -0.49 -29.40
C ASN A 336 -36.38 -0.60 -30.80
N ASP A 337 -35.07 -0.40 -30.92
CA ASP A 337 -34.34 -0.57 -32.19
C ASP A 337 -34.27 -2.05 -32.64
N LEU A 338 -34.28 -2.97 -31.67
CA LEU A 338 -34.28 -4.42 -31.87
C LEU A 338 -35.68 -5.01 -32.05
N GLU A 339 -36.75 -4.24 -31.88
CA GLU A 339 -38.13 -4.72 -31.97
C GLU A 339 -38.45 -5.35 -33.33
N LYS A 340 -37.81 -4.87 -34.40
CA LYS A 340 -37.88 -5.49 -35.74
C LYS A 340 -37.39 -6.95 -35.80
N LEU A 341 -36.65 -7.39 -34.78
CA LEU A 341 -36.16 -8.76 -34.62
C LEU A 341 -37.09 -9.59 -33.72
N ARG A 342 -38.17 -9.03 -33.17
CA ARG A 342 -39.21 -9.80 -32.47
C ARG A 342 -39.77 -10.85 -33.42
N PHE A 343 -39.89 -12.07 -32.93
CA PHE A 343 -40.37 -13.18 -33.73
C PHE A 343 -41.21 -14.12 -32.88
N GLU A 344 -42.26 -14.64 -33.48
CA GLU A 344 -43.27 -15.48 -32.84
C GLU A 344 -43.64 -16.59 -33.81
N GLU A 345 -43.45 -17.84 -33.39
CA GLU A 345 -43.71 -19.03 -34.20
C GLU A 345 -43.78 -20.24 -33.27
N ASN A 346 -44.60 -21.25 -33.59
CA ASN A 346 -44.69 -22.51 -32.86
C ASN A 346 -44.92 -22.34 -31.35
N GLY A 347 -45.69 -21.33 -30.94
CA GLY A 347 -45.99 -21.08 -29.53
C GLY A 347 -44.83 -20.51 -28.71
N LEU A 348 -43.76 -20.04 -29.35
CA LEU A 348 -42.63 -19.35 -28.71
C LEU A 348 -42.49 -17.92 -29.22
N VAL A 349 -42.06 -17.03 -28.33
CA VAL A 349 -41.75 -15.63 -28.63
C VAL A 349 -40.31 -15.33 -28.26
N ILE A 350 -39.61 -14.54 -29.10
CA ILE A 350 -38.32 -13.94 -28.78
C ILE A 350 -38.43 -12.41 -28.89
N ARG A 351 -38.00 -11.70 -27.85
CA ARG A 351 -37.93 -10.23 -27.81
C ARG A 351 -36.69 -9.73 -27.07
N ALA A 352 -36.26 -8.51 -27.33
CA ALA A 352 -35.12 -7.93 -26.62
C ALA A 352 -35.47 -7.67 -25.13
N ALA A 353 -34.46 -7.69 -24.27
CA ALA A 353 -34.60 -7.23 -22.88
C ALA A 353 -34.83 -5.71 -22.84
N GLU A 354 -35.81 -5.27 -22.06
CA GLU A 354 -36.34 -3.90 -22.07
C GLU A 354 -35.81 -3.03 -20.93
N SER A 355 -35.33 -3.64 -19.83
CA SER A 355 -34.80 -2.88 -18.69
C SER A 355 -33.71 -3.63 -17.93
N GLN A 356 -32.97 -2.90 -17.10
CA GLN A 356 -32.01 -3.50 -16.17
C GLN A 356 -32.71 -4.43 -15.17
N GLN A 357 -33.89 -4.04 -14.67
CA GLN A 357 -34.67 -4.84 -13.74
C GLN A 357 -35.10 -6.17 -14.35
N GLU A 358 -35.49 -6.17 -15.63
CA GLU A 358 -35.83 -7.40 -16.33
C GLU A 358 -34.64 -8.38 -16.41
N LEU A 359 -33.42 -7.88 -16.70
CA LEU A 359 -32.21 -8.71 -16.67
C LEU A 359 -31.93 -9.30 -15.28
N ILE A 360 -32.22 -8.53 -14.22
CA ILE A 360 -32.06 -8.96 -12.82
C ILE A 360 -33.07 -10.06 -12.47
N ASP A 361 -34.34 -9.85 -12.81
CA ASP A 361 -35.43 -10.79 -12.53
C ASP A 361 -35.25 -12.09 -13.31
N GLU A 362 -34.85 -11.98 -14.58
CA GLU A 362 -34.50 -13.11 -15.45
C GLU A 362 -33.39 -13.96 -14.83
N SER A 363 -32.33 -13.29 -14.36
CA SER A 363 -31.18 -13.95 -13.74
C SER A 363 -31.55 -14.67 -12.46
N LYS A 364 -32.47 -14.10 -11.67
CA LYS A 364 -32.96 -14.69 -10.43
C LYS A 364 -33.82 -15.92 -10.70
N LYS A 365 -34.71 -15.87 -11.69
CA LYS A 365 -35.61 -16.97 -12.04
C LYS A 365 -34.90 -18.13 -12.75
N LEU A 366 -34.00 -17.83 -13.69
CA LEU A 366 -33.27 -18.85 -14.45
C LEU A 366 -31.95 -19.30 -13.80
N GLU A 367 -31.57 -18.71 -12.66
CA GLU A 367 -30.32 -18.98 -11.92
C GLU A 367 -29.06 -18.87 -12.82
N HIS A 368 -29.01 -17.83 -13.66
CA HIS A 368 -27.88 -17.56 -14.55
C HIS A 368 -27.49 -16.08 -14.56
N CYS A 369 -26.27 -15.75 -15.02
CA CYS A 369 -25.64 -14.44 -14.78
C CYS A 369 -25.97 -13.33 -15.79
N VAL A 370 -27.15 -13.33 -16.41
CA VAL A 370 -27.55 -12.35 -17.44
C VAL A 370 -27.62 -10.90 -16.92
N ARG A 371 -27.78 -10.70 -15.60
CA ARG A 371 -27.75 -9.39 -14.93
C ARG A 371 -26.44 -8.64 -15.13
N MET A 372 -25.34 -9.37 -15.36
CA MET A 372 -24.00 -8.81 -15.59
C MET A 372 -23.83 -8.23 -17.01
N TYR A 373 -24.88 -8.28 -17.83
CA TYR A 373 -24.87 -7.79 -19.21
C TYR A 373 -25.47 -6.39 -19.36
N ASP A 374 -26.07 -5.84 -18.30
CA ASP A 374 -26.73 -4.53 -18.27
C ASP A 374 -25.94 -3.40 -18.96
N LYS A 375 -24.65 -3.22 -18.62
CA LYS A 375 -23.79 -2.20 -19.23
C LYS A 375 -23.49 -2.51 -20.70
N ARG A 376 -23.24 -3.77 -21.05
CA ARG A 376 -22.93 -4.17 -22.44
C ARG A 376 -24.14 -4.00 -23.36
N VAL A 377 -25.34 -4.25 -22.85
CA VAL A 377 -26.60 -4.00 -23.56
C VAL A 377 -26.85 -2.50 -23.69
N ALA A 378 -26.70 -1.72 -22.61
CA ALA A 378 -26.84 -0.26 -22.64
C ALA A 378 -25.85 0.43 -23.61
N GLU A 379 -24.66 -0.15 -23.79
CA GLU A 379 -23.63 0.31 -24.74
C GLU A 379 -23.78 -0.28 -26.15
N ARG A 380 -24.83 -1.08 -26.42
CA ARG A 380 -25.09 -1.76 -27.69
C ARG A 380 -23.95 -2.69 -28.16
N ARG A 381 -23.13 -3.18 -27.23
CA ARG A 381 -22.05 -4.14 -27.52
C ARG A 381 -22.55 -5.57 -27.67
N THR A 382 -23.69 -5.87 -27.07
CA THR A 382 -24.37 -7.17 -27.16
C THR A 382 -25.86 -6.94 -26.96
N ALA A 383 -26.70 -7.82 -27.51
CA ALA A 383 -28.13 -7.82 -27.30
C ALA A 383 -28.53 -9.08 -26.54
N ILE A 384 -29.29 -8.90 -25.46
CA ILE A 384 -29.92 -10.02 -24.75
C ILE A 384 -31.36 -10.11 -25.20
N PHE A 385 -31.74 -11.29 -25.67
CA PHE A 385 -33.10 -11.65 -26.04
C PHE A 385 -33.69 -12.61 -25.00
N MET A 386 -34.94 -12.35 -24.67
CA MET A 386 -35.80 -13.11 -23.79
C MET A 386 -36.67 -14.03 -24.64
N ILE A 387 -36.60 -15.33 -24.37
CA ILE A 387 -37.47 -16.33 -25.00
C ILE A 387 -38.55 -16.71 -23.98
N ARG A 388 -39.80 -16.74 -24.45
CA ARG A 388 -41.01 -17.04 -23.67
C ARG A 388 -41.90 -18.03 -24.42
N LYS A 389 -42.77 -18.73 -23.70
CA LYS A 389 -43.92 -19.41 -24.31
C LYS A 389 -45.03 -18.39 -24.56
N ALA A 390 -45.72 -18.51 -25.69
CA ALA A 390 -46.78 -17.59 -26.10
C ALA A 390 -47.99 -17.61 -25.13
N ASP A 391 -48.25 -18.75 -24.49
CA ASP A 391 -49.29 -18.88 -23.46
C ASP A 391 -48.86 -18.34 -22.08
N HIS A 392 -47.56 -18.12 -21.85
CA HIS A 392 -46.97 -17.65 -20.59
C HIS A 392 -45.86 -16.59 -20.82
N GLU A 393 -46.20 -15.47 -21.47
CA GLU A 393 -45.22 -14.44 -21.87
C GLU A 393 -44.42 -13.80 -20.70
N LYS A 394 -44.93 -13.88 -19.47
CA LYS A 394 -44.28 -13.34 -18.26
C LYS A 394 -43.32 -14.33 -17.58
N GLU A 395 -43.27 -15.57 -18.06
CA GLU A 395 -42.44 -16.62 -17.46
C GLU A 395 -41.15 -16.85 -18.26
N PRO A 396 -39.98 -16.70 -17.62
CA PRO A 396 -38.71 -16.97 -18.26
C PRO A 396 -38.59 -18.41 -18.75
N TYR A 397 -38.28 -18.59 -20.03
CA TYR A 397 -38.09 -19.91 -20.62
C TYR A 397 -36.63 -20.14 -21.03
N ALA A 398 -36.05 -19.21 -21.78
CA ALA A 398 -34.62 -19.19 -22.10
C ALA A 398 -34.13 -17.77 -22.41
N THR A 399 -32.82 -17.57 -22.35
CA THR A 399 -32.16 -16.31 -22.75
C THR A 399 -31.16 -16.55 -23.86
N LEU A 400 -31.07 -15.59 -24.78
CA LEU A 400 -30.17 -15.62 -25.92
C LEU A 400 -29.29 -14.37 -25.95
N GLU A 401 -27.99 -14.55 -26.18
CA GLU A 401 -27.05 -13.47 -26.41
C GLU A 401 -26.70 -13.38 -27.88
N LEU A 402 -26.90 -12.20 -28.48
CA LEU A 402 -26.54 -11.87 -29.85
C LEU A 402 -25.46 -10.79 -29.86
N SER A 403 -24.33 -11.06 -30.49
CA SER A 403 -23.24 -10.09 -30.71
C SER A 403 -22.80 -10.13 -32.15
N ASP A 404 -22.80 -8.99 -32.82
CA ASP A 404 -22.34 -8.81 -34.21
C ASP A 404 -22.84 -9.92 -35.18
N LYS A 405 -24.17 -10.08 -35.25
CA LYS A 405 -24.90 -11.11 -36.04
C LYS A 405 -24.60 -12.57 -35.69
N THR A 406 -23.87 -12.81 -34.61
CA THR A 406 -23.58 -14.15 -34.10
C THR A 406 -24.33 -14.37 -32.81
N ILE A 407 -25.12 -15.44 -32.76
CA ILE A 407 -25.70 -15.92 -31.50
C ILE A 407 -24.55 -16.54 -30.72
N VAL A 408 -24.14 -15.89 -29.63
CA VAL A 408 -22.99 -16.32 -28.83
C VAL A 408 -23.39 -17.51 -27.95
N GLN A 409 -24.60 -17.46 -27.40
CA GLN A 409 -25.15 -18.50 -26.55
C GLN A 409 -26.66 -18.38 -26.45
N CYS A 410 -27.32 -19.50 -26.17
CA CYS A 410 -28.71 -19.55 -25.73
C CYS A 410 -28.82 -20.58 -24.60
N ARG A 411 -29.38 -20.15 -23.46
CA ARG A 411 -29.34 -20.86 -22.17
C ARG A 411 -30.71 -20.88 -21.49
N ALA A 412 -31.06 -22.02 -20.92
CA ALA A 412 -32.24 -22.19 -20.07
C ALA A 412 -31.83 -22.24 -18.58
N TYR A 413 -32.74 -22.67 -17.71
CA TYR A 413 -32.54 -22.79 -16.26
C TYR A 413 -31.18 -23.45 -15.91
N ARG A 414 -30.43 -22.83 -15.00
CA ARG A 414 -29.08 -23.24 -14.56
C ARG A 414 -28.06 -23.41 -15.70
N ASN A 415 -28.08 -22.51 -16.69
CA ASN A 415 -27.18 -22.52 -17.85
C ASN A 415 -27.27 -23.80 -18.72
N ARG A 416 -28.37 -24.54 -18.62
CA ARG A 416 -28.59 -25.73 -19.45
C ARG A 416 -28.80 -25.34 -20.91
N VAL A 417 -28.48 -26.28 -21.79
CA VAL A 417 -28.90 -26.22 -23.19
C VAL A 417 -30.43 -26.26 -23.21
N PRO A 418 -31.11 -25.37 -23.94
CA PRO A 418 -32.56 -25.35 -24.00
C PRO A 418 -33.11 -26.58 -24.75
N GLU A 419 -34.41 -26.84 -24.62
CA GLU A 419 -35.06 -27.99 -25.27
C GLU A 419 -35.03 -27.88 -26.80
N LYS A 420 -35.21 -29.02 -27.49
CA LYS A 420 -35.13 -29.08 -28.96
C LYS A 420 -36.07 -28.08 -29.64
N GLU A 421 -37.26 -27.89 -29.09
CA GLU A 421 -38.24 -26.91 -29.57
C GLU A 421 -37.65 -25.48 -29.62
N VAL A 422 -36.94 -25.07 -28.57
CA VAL A 422 -36.28 -23.75 -28.51
C VAL A 422 -35.09 -23.69 -29.46
N ILE A 423 -34.34 -24.78 -29.62
CA ILE A 423 -33.21 -24.85 -30.58
C ILE A 423 -33.72 -24.67 -32.01
N ASP A 424 -34.76 -25.40 -32.39
CA ASP A 424 -35.37 -25.34 -33.72
C ASP A 424 -35.96 -23.94 -33.99
N PHE A 425 -36.63 -23.35 -33.00
CA PHE A 425 -37.14 -21.98 -33.04
C PHE A 425 -36.02 -20.93 -33.20
N VAL A 426 -34.93 -21.03 -32.43
CA VAL A 426 -33.77 -20.11 -32.52
C VAL A 426 -33.08 -20.24 -33.87
N ASN A 427 -32.94 -21.45 -34.42
CA ASN A 427 -32.37 -21.67 -35.75
C ASN A 427 -33.23 -21.07 -36.86
N LEU A 428 -34.56 -21.20 -36.77
CA LEU A 428 -35.50 -20.57 -37.71
C LEU A 428 -35.38 -19.04 -37.66
N TRP A 429 -35.33 -18.48 -36.45
CA TRP A 429 -35.13 -17.05 -36.23
C TRP A 429 -33.79 -16.55 -36.78
N ALA A 430 -32.71 -17.31 -36.54
CA ALA A 430 -31.38 -17.01 -37.05
C ALA A 430 -31.34 -17.04 -38.59
N HIS A 431 -31.95 -18.05 -39.21
CA HIS A 431 -32.03 -18.15 -40.67
C HIS A 431 -32.79 -16.98 -41.30
N LYS A 432 -33.96 -16.62 -40.75
CA LYS A 432 -34.78 -15.48 -41.21
C LYS A 432 -34.00 -14.16 -41.16
N ASN A 433 -33.18 -13.96 -40.13
CA ASN A 433 -32.41 -12.74 -39.92
C ASN A 433 -30.96 -12.79 -40.44
N ARG A 434 -30.55 -13.92 -41.04
CA ARG A 434 -29.17 -14.18 -41.52
C ARG A 434 -28.12 -14.06 -40.39
N PHE A 435 -28.43 -14.60 -39.22
CA PHE A 435 -27.52 -14.72 -38.09
C PHE A 435 -26.83 -16.09 -38.05
N ILE A 436 -25.64 -16.13 -37.43
CA ILE A 436 -24.90 -17.37 -37.20
C ILE A 436 -25.40 -17.99 -35.89
N SER A 437 -25.92 -19.21 -35.92
CA SER A 437 -26.47 -19.90 -34.74
C SER A 437 -25.38 -20.57 -33.90
N CYS A 438 -25.52 -20.49 -32.57
CA CYS A 438 -24.67 -21.22 -31.61
C CYS A 438 -24.93 -22.74 -31.56
N PHE A 439 -26.05 -23.21 -32.12
CA PHE A 439 -26.44 -24.62 -32.07
C PHE A 439 -25.94 -25.43 -33.28
N GLY A 440 -25.28 -24.78 -34.24
CA GLY A 440 -24.77 -25.41 -35.45
C GLY A 440 -25.88 -25.80 -36.42
N GLY A 441 -26.04 -25.03 -37.51
CA GLY A 441 -26.65 -25.50 -38.73
C GLY A 441 -25.56 -25.66 -39.78
N LYS A 442 -25.37 -26.88 -40.29
CA LYS A 442 -24.77 -27.08 -41.61
C LYS A 442 -25.74 -26.59 -42.68
#